data_AF-A0A2D6E708-F1
#
_entry.id   AF-A0A2D6E708-F1
#
_cell.length_a   1.000
_cell.length_b   1.000
_cell.length_c   1.000
_cell.angle_alpha   90.00
_cell.angle_beta   90.00
_cell.angle_gamma   90.00
#
_symmetry.space_group_name_H-M   'P 1'
#
loop_
_entity.id
_entity.type
_entity.pdbx_description
1 polymer ?
#
loop_
_entity_poly.entity_id
_entity_poly.type
_entity_poly.pdbx_seq_one_letter_code
_entity_poly.pdbx_strand_id
1 'polypeptide(L)'
;MDKLPSFLRSTVLKILNEQAQAETGGAEETTTGAGRGGWKKSIRETGALAKTNPAELMKRLKISSVNQSDDIKRLFALLKQAAAGHGAMKNVYGVPTPRKHAKSGKQGIRLPVSIITPRDGMKWIEHTLHGAQNAGVVRFNQEIQVEILGSDVLAYFSSKPRTWDTVPKTKKKKPAKAPPSPPAPAEDKK
;
A
#
# COMPACT_ATOMS: atom_id res chain seq x y z
N MET A 1 13.60 47.68 36.04
CA MET A 1 13.15 46.56 35.19
C MET A 1 14.36 45.70 34.87
N ASP A 2 14.62 44.70 35.70
CA ASP A 2 15.80 43.85 35.58
C ASP A 2 15.73 42.99 34.32
N LYS A 3 16.70 43.21 33.43
CA LYS A 3 16.86 42.43 32.22
C LYS A 3 17.34 41.04 32.64
N LEU A 4 16.47 40.04 32.47
CA LEU A 4 16.84 38.64 32.61
C LEU A 4 18.21 38.36 31.94
N PRO A 5 19.16 37.71 32.63
CA PRO A 5 20.46 37.36 32.11
C PRO A 5 20.36 36.67 30.74
N SER A 6 21.23 37.02 29.81
CA SER A 6 21.23 36.52 28.42
C SER A 6 21.27 34.98 28.34
N PHE A 7 21.94 34.32 29.29
CA PHE A 7 22.04 32.86 29.33
C PHE A 7 20.68 32.18 29.62
N LEU A 8 19.84 32.77 30.48
CA LEU A 8 18.50 32.24 30.77
C LEU A 8 17.58 32.38 29.56
N ARG A 9 17.67 33.48 28.81
CA ARG A 9 16.91 33.66 27.56
C ARG A 9 17.26 32.59 26.53
N SER A 10 18.55 32.27 26.36
CA SER A 10 18.99 31.24 25.42
C SER A 10 18.49 29.84 25.81
N THR A 11 18.45 29.55 27.11
CA THR A 11 18.04 28.24 27.62
C THR A 11 16.52 28.06 27.50
N VAL A 12 15.75 29.10 27.83
CA VAL A 12 14.29 29.10 27.66
C VAL A 12 13.90 29.00 26.18
N LEU A 13 14.58 29.71 25.28
CA LEU A 13 14.35 29.59 23.84
C LEU A 13 14.69 28.19 23.31
N LYS A 14 15.75 27.56 23.81
CA LYS A 14 16.11 26.19 23.44
C LYS A 14 15.05 25.20 23.89
N ILE A 15 14.55 25.30 25.13
CA ILE A 15 13.50 24.44 25.66
C ILE A 15 12.18 24.63 24.89
N LEU A 16 11.81 25.88 24.60
CA LEU A 16 10.60 26.18 23.81
C LEU A 16 10.71 25.63 22.38
N ASN A 17 11.88 25.73 21.74
CA ASN A 17 12.09 25.13 20.42
C ASN A 17 12.09 23.60 20.46
N GLU A 18 12.66 22.99 21.49
CA GLU A 18 12.71 21.55 21.65
C GLU A 18 11.32 20.96 21.95
N GLN A 19 10.49 21.68 22.71
CA GLN A 19 9.07 21.35 22.94
C GLN A 19 8.21 21.59 21.68
N ALA A 20 8.45 22.67 20.94
CA ALA A 20 7.77 22.91 19.66
C ALA A 20 8.10 21.82 18.62
N GLN A 21 9.34 21.32 18.59
CA GLN A 21 9.74 20.21 17.72
C GLN A 21 9.19 18.85 18.19
N ALA A 22 8.94 18.67 19.49
CA ALA A 22 8.34 17.46 20.04
C ALA A 22 6.82 17.37 19.80
N GLU A 23 6.12 18.51 19.78
CA GLU A 23 4.67 18.58 19.52
C GLU A 23 4.34 18.72 18.03
N THR A 24 5.24 19.32 17.24
CA THR A 24 5.09 19.47 15.79
C THR A 24 5.78 18.31 15.08
N GLY A 25 5.12 17.14 15.05
CA GLY A 25 5.48 16.01 14.17
C GLY A 25 5.28 16.35 12.68
N GLY A 26 5.99 17.35 12.19
CA GLY A 26 5.89 17.87 10.83
C GLY A 26 7.26 18.40 10.43
N ALA A 27 7.99 17.60 9.67
CA ALA A 27 9.11 18.08 8.89
C ALA A 27 8.68 19.35 8.15
N GLU A 28 9.33 20.46 8.50
CA GLU A 28 9.25 21.72 7.81
C GLU A 28 9.47 21.43 6.32
N GLU A 29 8.43 21.67 5.52
CA GLU A 29 8.47 21.64 4.06
C GLU A 29 9.48 22.70 3.62
N THR A 30 10.74 22.30 3.50
CA THR A 30 11.73 23.05 2.76
C THR A 30 11.19 23.09 1.33
N THR A 31 10.82 24.29 0.89
CA THR A 31 10.20 24.64 -0.40
C THR A 31 11.04 24.28 -1.64
N THR A 32 12.19 23.62 -1.45
CA THR A 32 12.93 22.93 -2.50
C THR A 32 12.40 21.51 -2.61
N GLY A 33 11.47 21.31 -3.56
CA GLY A 33 10.92 19.98 -3.85
C GLY A 33 12.04 18.94 -3.92
N ALA A 34 11.92 17.87 -3.14
CA ALA A 34 12.93 16.82 -3.07
C ALA A 34 13.24 16.34 -4.50
N GLY A 35 14.47 16.56 -4.97
CA GLY A 35 14.90 16.03 -6.26
C GLY A 35 14.76 14.51 -6.29
N ARG A 36 14.87 13.90 -7.47
CA ARG A 36 14.73 12.44 -7.67
C ARG A 36 15.57 11.60 -6.69
N GLY A 37 16.72 12.09 -6.24
CA GLY A 37 17.56 11.45 -5.23
C GLY A 37 16.96 11.44 -3.81
N GLY A 38 16.27 12.52 -3.42
CA GLY A 38 15.62 12.63 -2.11
C GLY A 38 14.50 11.61 -1.92
N TRP A 39 13.69 11.39 -2.97
CA TRP A 39 12.62 10.38 -2.95
C TRP A 39 13.16 8.98 -2.71
N LYS A 40 14.23 8.59 -3.41
CA LYS A 40 14.83 7.26 -3.22
C LYS A 40 15.32 7.03 -1.79
N LYS A 41 15.89 8.06 -1.17
CA LYS A 41 16.34 8.01 0.22
C LYS A 41 15.14 7.83 1.17
N SER A 42 14.10 8.64 1.01
CA SER A 42 12.87 8.55 1.81
C SER A 42 12.19 7.18 1.68
N ILE A 43 12.12 6.62 0.47
CA ILE A 43 11.56 5.27 0.24
C ILE A 43 12.41 4.20 0.92
N ARG A 44 13.75 4.31 0.85
CA ARG A 44 14.66 3.37 1.52
C ARG A 44 14.52 3.44 3.04
N GLU A 45 14.42 4.64 3.61
CA GLU A 45 14.18 4.86 5.04
C GLU A 45 12.82 4.27 5.46
N THR A 46 11.78 4.49 4.67
CA THR A 46 10.44 3.91 4.87
C THR A 46 10.51 2.39 4.88
N GLY A 47 11.24 1.78 3.92
CA GLY A 47 11.44 0.34 3.86
C GLY A 47 12.26 -0.22 5.03
N ALA A 48 13.21 0.54 5.57
CA ALA A 48 13.94 0.17 6.78
C ALA A 48 13.02 0.18 8.00
N LEU A 49 12.28 1.28 8.22
CA LEU A 49 11.33 1.42 9.33
C LEU A 49 10.22 0.38 9.29
N ALA A 50 9.70 0.05 8.10
CA ALA A 50 8.69 -1.01 7.93
C ALA A 50 9.15 -2.38 8.45
N LYS A 51 10.47 -2.61 8.54
CA LYS A 51 11.07 -3.85 9.06
C LYS A 51 11.51 -3.72 10.51
N THR A 52 12.14 -2.60 10.88
CA THR A 52 12.75 -2.44 12.21
C THR A 52 11.81 -1.85 13.25
N ASN A 53 11.01 -0.84 12.88
CA ASN A 53 10.09 -0.15 13.78
C ASN A 53 8.79 0.24 13.05
N PRO A 54 7.90 -0.73 12.79
CA PRO A 54 6.72 -0.49 11.97
C PRO A 54 5.71 0.46 12.65
N ALA A 55 5.65 0.49 13.98
CA ALA A 55 4.77 1.41 14.72
C ALA A 55 5.17 2.88 14.52
N GLU A 56 6.48 3.17 14.50
CA GLU A 56 6.98 4.51 14.23
C GLU A 56 6.69 4.95 12.80
N LEU A 57 6.80 4.03 11.82
CA LEU A 57 6.41 4.33 10.44
C LEU A 57 4.93 4.74 10.36
N MET A 58 4.03 3.99 11.00
CA MET A 58 2.59 4.31 11.00
C MET A 58 2.32 5.67 11.64
N LYS A 59 3.01 6.00 12.74
CA LYS A 59 2.92 7.33 13.38
C LYS A 59 3.36 8.45 12.43
N ARG A 60 4.50 8.29 11.73
CA ARG A 60 5.00 9.27 10.75
C ARG A 60 4.05 9.45 9.57
N LEU A 61 3.44 8.36 9.10
CA LEU A 61 2.44 8.39 8.03
C LEU A 61 1.05 8.84 8.52
N LYS A 62 0.88 9.09 9.81
CA LYS A 62 -0.41 9.42 10.46
C LYS A 62 -1.50 8.40 10.14
N ILE A 63 -1.10 7.13 10.03
CA ILE A 63 -2.02 6.01 9.81
C ILE A 63 -2.51 5.54 11.17
N SER A 64 -3.82 5.52 11.33
CA SER A 64 -4.51 4.98 12.50
C SER A 64 -5.08 3.60 12.20
N SER A 65 -5.54 2.90 13.25
CA SER A 65 -6.14 1.57 13.11
C SER A 65 -7.33 1.59 12.15
N VAL A 66 -7.34 0.67 11.19
CA VAL A 66 -8.39 0.59 10.16
C VAL A 66 -9.29 -0.61 10.42
N ASN A 67 -10.40 -0.36 11.12
CA ASN A 67 -11.43 -1.36 11.39
C ASN A 67 -12.57 -1.26 10.37
N GLN A 68 -12.43 -1.97 9.25
CA GLN A 68 -13.52 -2.15 8.28
C GLN A 68 -13.80 -3.64 8.09
N SER A 69 -15.05 -4.02 7.82
CA SER A 69 -15.43 -5.43 7.66
C SER A 69 -14.81 -6.06 6.42
N ASP A 70 -14.88 -5.35 5.29
CA ASP A 70 -14.36 -5.78 3.99
C ASP A 70 -12.86 -5.46 3.85
N ASP A 71 -12.08 -6.45 3.41
CA ASP A 71 -10.63 -6.34 3.16
C ASP A 71 -10.33 -5.25 2.11
N ILE A 72 -11.16 -5.11 1.07
CA ILE A 72 -11.00 -4.06 0.04
C ILE A 72 -11.21 -2.67 0.63
N LYS A 73 -12.21 -2.52 1.50
CA LYS A 73 -12.49 -1.24 2.19
C LYS A 73 -11.39 -0.89 3.18
N ARG A 74 -10.84 -1.89 3.90
CA ARG A 74 -9.66 -1.71 4.77
C ARG A 74 -8.47 -1.20 3.97
N LEU A 75 -8.15 -1.87 2.86
CA LEU A 75 -7.05 -1.47 1.98
C LEU A 75 -7.25 -0.04 1.44
N PHE A 76 -8.47 0.29 1.01
CA PHE A 76 -8.80 1.64 0.54
C PHE A 76 -8.59 2.71 1.62
N ALA A 77 -9.12 2.48 2.83
CA ALA A 77 -8.98 3.42 3.94
C ALA A 77 -7.51 3.59 4.36
N LEU A 78 -6.74 2.51 4.39
CA LEU A 78 -5.32 2.53 4.69
C LEU A 78 -4.53 3.37 3.67
N LEU A 79 -4.72 3.11 2.37
CA LEU A 79 -4.02 3.86 1.32
C LEU A 79 -4.44 5.34 1.30
N LYS A 80 -5.71 5.63 1.59
CA LYS A 80 -6.21 7.00 1.70
C LYS A 80 -5.53 7.75 2.86
N GLN A 81 -5.40 7.11 4.02
CA GLN A 81 -4.68 7.71 5.16
C GLN A 81 -3.20 7.90 4.85
N ALA A 82 -2.54 6.89 4.27
CA ALA A 82 -1.12 6.94 3.93
C ALA A 82 -0.80 8.06 2.93
N ALA A 83 -1.63 8.22 1.89
CA ALA A 83 -1.47 9.29 0.90
C ALA A 83 -1.72 10.68 1.50
N ALA A 84 -2.68 10.82 2.42
CA ALA A 84 -3.03 12.11 3.00
C ALA A 84 -2.15 12.53 4.20
N GLY A 85 -1.61 11.57 4.95
CA GLY A 85 -0.97 11.81 6.25
C GLY A 85 0.41 12.44 6.17
N HIS A 86 1.11 12.31 5.03
CA HIS A 86 2.45 12.85 4.82
C HIS A 86 2.45 13.89 3.69
N GLY A 87 2.81 15.15 3.99
CA GLY A 87 2.74 16.28 3.04
C GLY A 87 3.43 15.99 1.70
N ALA A 88 4.66 15.50 1.75
CA ALA A 88 5.39 15.10 0.54
C ALA A 88 4.67 14.02 -0.29
N MET A 89 4.04 13.02 0.35
CA MET A 89 3.37 11.92 -0.36
C MET A 89 2.00 12.33 -0.89
N LYS A 90 1.36 13.33 -0.28
CA LYS A 90 0.10 13.91 -0.78
C LYS A 90 0.24 14.49 -2.19
N ASN A 91 1.42 15.02 -2.53
CA ASN A 91 1.71 15.56 -3.87
C ASN A 91 2.10 14.46 -4.87
N VAL A 92 2.58 13.33 -4.35
CA VAL A 92 3.02 12.17 -5.14
C VAL A 92 1.88 11.24 -5.49
N TYR A 93 0.91 11.06 -4.60
CA TYR A 93 -0.21 10.15 -4.82
C TYR A 93 -1.51 10.91 -4.98
N GLY A 94 -2.23 10.56 -6.04
CA GLY A 94 -3.61 11.00 -6.22
C GLY A 94 -4.57 10.30 -5.25
N VAL A 95 -5.84 10.65 -5.36
CA VAL A 95 -6.90 10.01 -4.57
C VAL A 95 -7.02 8.53 -4.99
N PRO A 96 -6.96 7.57 -4.05
CA PRO A 96 -7.18 6.16 -4.38
C PRO A 96 -8.56 5.96 -4.99
N THR A 97 -8.68 5.08 -5.99
CA THR A 97 -9.95 4.77 -6.67
C THR A 97 -10.16 3.25 -6.75
N PRO A 98 -11.36 2.74 -6.47
CA PRO A 98 -11.64 1.32 -6.66
C PRO A 98 -11.60 0.97 -8.15
N ARG A 99 -10.99 -0.17 -8.48
CA ARG A 99 -10.90 -0.70 -9.84
C ARG A 99 -11.28 -2.17 -9.86
N LYS A 100 -12.12 -2.55 -10.83
CA LYS A 100 -12.49 -3.93 -11.10
C LYS A 100 -11.95 -4.36 -12.45
N HIS A 101 -11.30 -5.51 -12.51
CA HIS A 101 -10.83 -6.07 -13.77
C HIS A 101 -12.01 -6.69 -14.53
N ALA A 102 -12.26 -6.23 -15.76
CA ALA A 102 -13.45 -6.61 -16.54
C ALA A 102 -13.58 -8.13 -16.77
N LYS A 103 -12.46 -8.82 -17.08
CA LYS A 103 -12.49 -10.26 -17.41
C LYS A 103 -12.36 -11.20 -16.22
N SER A 104 -11.49 -10.90 -15.25
CA SER A 104 -11.20 -11.78 -14.11
C SER A 104 -12.10 -11.52 -12.91
N GLY A 105 -12.86 -10.41 -12.89
CA GLY A 105 -13.71 -10.02 -11.77
C GLY A 105 -12.95 -9.52 -10.54
N LYS A 106 -11.60 -9.53 -10.56
CA LYS A 106 -10.75 -9.09 -9.46
C LYS A 106 -11.02 -7.63 -9.11
N GLN A 107 -11.01 -7.35 -7.82
CA GLN A 107 -11.14 -5.99 -7.28
C GLN A 107 -9.80 -5.56 -6.70
N GLY A 108 -9.48 -4.29 -6.89
CA GLY A 108 -8.28 -3.66 -6.36
C GLY A 108 -8.45 -2.16 -6.22
N ILE A 109 -7.46 -1.51 -5.66
CA ILE A 109 -7.42 -0.05 -5.48
C ILE A 109 -6.31 0.51 -6.38
N ARG A 110 -6.69 1.36 -7.32
CA ARG A 110 -5.80 2.13 -8.17
C ARG A 110 -5.36 3.38 -7.42
N LEU A 111 -4.05 3.60 -7.34
CA LEU A 111 -3.44 4.80 -6.80
C LEU A 111 -2.70 5.53 -7.92
N PRO A 112 -3.22 6.69 -8.38
CA PRO A 112 -2.50 7.52 -9.34
C PRO A 112 -1.17 7.97 -8.74
N VAL A 113 -0.09 7.92 -9.53
CA VAL A 113 1.24 8.38 -9.10
C VAL A 113 1.69 9.55 -9.97
N SER A 114 2.04 10.64 -9.32
CA SER A 114 2.62 11.84 -9.89
C SER A 114 4.03 12.09 -9.32
N ILE A 115 4.83 12.88 -10.02
CA ILE A 115 6.18 13.35 -9.60
C ILE A 115 7.28 12.26 -9.60
N ILE A 116 7.02 11.08 -9.02
CA ILE A 116 7.99 9.98 -8.95
C ILE A 116 7.73 8.91 -10.01
N THR A 117 8.68 7.99 -10.16
CA THR A 117 8.48 6.85 -11.07
C THR A 117 7.47 5.86 -10.49
N PRO A 118 6.65 5.18 -11.32
CA PRO A 118 5.68 4.19 -10.82
C PRO A 118 6.32 3.05 -10.03
N ARG A 119 7.58 2.71 -10.36
CA ARG A 119 8.38 1.72 -9.62
C ARG A 119 8.69 2.15 -8.19
N ASP A 120 9.06 3.42 -8.02
CA ASP A 120 9.35 3.99 -6.70
C ASP A 120 8.05 4.10 -5.89
N GLY A 121 6.95 4.47 -6.56
CA GLY A 121 5.62 4.51 -5.94
C GLY A 121 5.17 3.14 -5.46
N MET A 122 5.33 2.11 -6.29
CA MET A 122 5.03 0.72 -5.95
C MET A 122 5.78 0.26 -4.70
N LYS A 123 7.09 0.49 -4.62
CA LYS A 123 7.92 0.11 -3.46
C LYS A 123 7.46 0.79 -2.18
N TRP A 124 7.12 2.09 -2.25
CA TRP A 124 6.64 2.81 -1.08
C TRP A 124 5.31 2.25 -0.57
N ILE A 125 4.39 1.89 -1.50
CA ILE A 125 3.13 1.24 -1.14
C ILE A 125 3.39 -0.12 -0.50
N GLU A 126 4.28 -0.94 -1.08
CA GLU A 126 4.68 -2.23 -0.51
C GLU A 126 5.22 -2.08 0.92
N HIS A 127 6.13 -1.11 1.14
CA HIS A 127 6.69 -0.84 2.46
C HIS A 127 5.63 -0.36 3.45
N THR A 128 4.71 0.50 3.01
CA THR A 128 3.59 0.98 3.84
C THR A 128 2.67 -0.16 4.23
N LEU A 129 2.27 -1.01 3.29
CA LEU A 129 1.40 -2.17 3.55
C LEU A 129 2.07 -3.17 4.50
N HIS A 130 3.33 -3.51 4.23
CA HIS A 130 4.11 -4.40 5.07
C HIS A 130 4.29 -3.82 6.49
N GLY A 131 4.59 -2.53 6.60
CA GLY A 131 4.67 -1.83 7.88
C GLY A 131 3.34 -1.83 8.63
N ALA A 132 2.21 -1.61 7.95
CA ALA A 132 0.89 -1.61 8.57
C ALA A 132 0.49 -2.99 9.10
N GLN A 133 0.81 -4.06 8.37
CA GLN A 133 0.60 -5.43 8.83
C GLN A 133 1.48 -5.76 10.04
N ASN A 134 2.77 -5.42 9.98
CA ASN A 134 3.71 -5.69 11.07
C ASN A 134 3.43 -4.87 12.33
N ALA A 135 2.91 -3.65 12.17
CA ALA A 135 2.45 -2.82 13.30
C ALA A 135 1.12 -3.29 13.90
N GLY A 136 0.43 -4.27 13.29
CA GLY A 136 -0.89 -4.71 13.71
C GLY A 136 -2.00 -3.67 13.49
N VAL A 137 -1.74 -2.60 12.73
CA VAL A 137 -2.70 -1.54 12.39
C VAL A 137 -3.81 -2.05 11.48
N VAL A 138 -3.47 -3.05 10.65
CA VAL A 138 -4.41 -3.74 9.78
C VAL A 138 -4.08 -5.22 9.73
N ARG A 139 -5.10 -6.05 9.58
CA ARG A 139 -4.97 -7.48 9.26
C ARG A 139 -5.78 -7.76 8.01
N PHE A 140 -5.24 -8.57 7.12
CA PHE A 140 -5.90 -9.01 5.91
C PHE A 140 -5.94 -10.53 5.89
N ASN A 141 -7.01 -11.11 5.37
CA ASN A 141 -7.14 -12.57 5.28
C ASN A 141 -6.43 -13.14 4.05
N GLN A 142 -6.16 -12.28 3.06
CA GLN A 142 -5.51 -12.64 1.81
C GLN A 142 -4.24 -11.82 1.62
N GLU A 143 -3.30 -12.39 0.87
CA GLU A 143 -2.07 -11.71 0.48
C GLU A 143 -2.37 -10.56 -0.48
N ILE A 144 -1.70 -9.42 -0.27
CA ILE A 144 -1.82 -8.24 -1.10
C ILE A 144 -0.69 -8.25 -2.13
N GLN A 145 -1.06 -8.03 -3.38
CA GLN A 145 -0.13 -7.80 -4.48
C GLN A 145 -0.19 -6.33 -4.88
N VAL A 146 0.97 -5.77 -5.19
CA VAL A 146 1.12 -4.39 -5.68
C VAL A 146 1.77 -4.44 -7.06
N GLU A 147 1.13 -3.84 -8.05
CA GLU A 147 1.58 -3.88 -9.44
C GLU A 147 1.50 -2.52 -10.13
N ILE A 148 2.39 -2.29 -11.09
CA ILE A 148 2.36 -1.09 -11.92
C ILE A 148 1.32 -1.28 -13.01
N LEU A 149 0.44 -0.28 -13.17
CA LEU A 149 -0.64 -0.27 -14.15
C LEU A 149 -0.55 1.00 -14.99
N GLY A 150 0.33 0.98 -16.00
CA GLY A 150 0.66 2.17 -16.78
C GLY A 150 1.51 3.15 -15.97
N SER A 151 1.00 4.37 -15.77
CA SER A 151 1.61 5.39 -14.90
C SER A 151 1.29 5.21 -13.42
N ASP A 152 0.34 4.33 -13.10
CA ASP A 152 -0.24 4.24 -11.77
C ASP A 152 0.18 2.96 -11.07
N VAL A 153 -0.18 2.86 -9.80
CA VAL A 153 0.02 1.64 -9.02
C VAL A 153 -1.34 1.05 -8.65
N LEU A 154 -1.44 -0.27 -8.64
CA LEU A 154 -2.61 -1.02 -8.25
C LEU A 154 -2.26 -1.93 -7.08
N ALA A 155 -3.03 -1.87 -6.01
CA ALA A 155 -3.00 -2.83 -4.91
C ALA A 155 -4.25 -3.72 -4.95
N TYR A 156 -4.10 -5.04 -4.91
CA TYR A 156 -5.22 -5.98 -4.99
C TYR A 156 -4.91 -7.28 -4.24
N PHE A 157 -5.94 -8.05 -3.90
CA PHE A 157 -5.75 -9.34 -3.22
C PHE A 157 -5.51 -10.46 -4.21
N SER A 158 -4.41 -11.20 -4.05
CA SER A 158 -4.14 -12.42 -4.80
C SER A 158 -3.03 -13.25 -4.16
N SER A 159 -3.18 -14.58 -4.23
CA SER A 159 -2.16 -15.54 -3.81
C SER A 159 -1.01 -15.72 -4.79
N LYS A 160 -1.07 -15.08 -5.96
CA LYS A 160 -0.04 -15.18 -6.99
C LYS A 160 0.34 -13.77 -7.47
N PRO A 161 1.65 -13.48 -7.58
CA PRO A 161 2.11 -12.20 -8.09
C PRO A 161 1.82 -12.07 -9.58
N ARG A 162 1.64 -10.83 -10.08
CA ARG A 162 1.51 -10.50 -11.51
C ARG A 162 0.32 -11.16 -12.19
N THR A 163 -0.78 -11.29 -11.46
CA THR A 163 -1.98 -11.94 -11.98
C THR A 163 -3.10 -11.00 -12.35
N TRP A 164 -2.91 -9.68 -12.26
CA TRP A 164 -3.97 -8.72 -12.57
C TRP A 164 -4.46 -8.90 -14.01
N ASP A 165 -3.55 -8.89 -14.98
CA ASP A 165 -3.86 -9.03 -16.40
C ASP A 165 -3.97 -10.49 -16.87
N THR A 166 -3.62 -11.46 -16.02
CA THR A 166 -3.78 -12.87 -16.38
C THR A 166 -5.25 -13.26 -16.31
N VAL A 167 -5.84 -13.53 -17.47
CA VAL A 167 -7.16 -14.17 -17.54
C VAL A 167 -7.01 -15.61 -17.05
N PRO A 168 -7.81 -16.08 -16.08
CA PRO A 168 -7.80 -17.49 -15.71
C PRO A 168 -8.08 -18.30 -16.97
N LYS A 169 -7.10 -19.09 -17.44
CA LYS A 169 -7.33 -20.06 -18.51
C LYS A 169 -8.42 -21.00 -18.00
N THR A 170 -9.63 -20.89 -18.54
CA THR A 170 -10.67 -21.88 -18.32
C THR A 170 -10.04 -23.22 -18.69
N LYS A 171 -9.78 -24.08 -17.69
CA LYS A 171 -9.34 -25.44 -17.95
C LYS A 171 -10.40 -26.03 -18.88
N LYS A 172 -10.07 -26.24 -20.16
CA LYS A 172 -10.94 -26.96 -21.09
C LYS A 172 -11.34 -28.23 -20.36
N LYS A 173 -12.63 -28.32 -19.99
CA LYS A 173 -13.20 -29.49 -19.35
C LYS A 173 -12.84 -30.65 -20.28
N LYS A 174 -11.97 -31.56 -19.84
CA LYS A 174 -11.65 -32.76 -20.63
C LYS A 174 -13.02 -33.37 -20.98
N PRO A 175 -13.32 -33.63 -22.27
CA PRO A 175 -14.59 -34.26 -22.63
C PRO A 175 -14.72 -35.51 -21.77
N ALA A 176 -15.86 -35.64 -21.09
CA ALA A 176 -16.15 -36.82 -20.30
C ALA A 176 -15.92 -38.02 -21.22
N LYS A 177 -15.05 -38.95 -20.79
CA LYS A 177 -14.83 -40.21 -21.50
C LYS A 177 -16.21 -40.82 -21.72
N ALA A 178 -16.60 -41.02 -22.98
CA ALA A 178 -17.93 -41.54 -23.31
C ALA A 178 -18.19 -42.81 -22.47
N PRO A 179 -19.39 -42.96 -21.89
CA PRO A 179 -19.74 -44.19 -21.20
C PRO A 179 -19.51 -45.37 -22.17
N PRO A 180 -18.96 -46.50 -21.69
CA PRO A 180 -18.74 -47.66 -22.55
C PRO A 180 -20.06 -48.05 -23.21
N SER A 181 -20.02 -48.25 -24.53
CA SER A 181 -21.16 -48.69 -25.30
C SER A 181 -21.77 -49.94 -24.66
N PRO A 182 -23.11 -50.02 -24.52
CA PRO A 182 -23.75 -51.23 -24.03
C PRO A 182 -23.33 -52.42 -24.89
N PRO A 183 -23.04 -53.58 -24.29
CA PRO A 183 -22.67 -54.78 -25.03
C PRO A 183 -23.78 -55.13 -26.03
N ALA A 184 -23.39 -55.49 -27.25
CA ALA A 184 -24.32 -55.88 -28.30
C ALA A 184 -25.22 -57.04 -27.82
N PRO A 185 -26.52 -57.03 -28.14
CA PRO A 185 -27.42 -58.12 -27.78
C PRO A 185 -26.91 -59.43 -28.40
N ALA A 186 -26.82 -60.47 -27.57
CA ALA A 186 -26.42 -61.79 -28.02
C ALA A 186 -27.43 -62.30 -29.06
N GLU A 187 -26.95 -62.62 -30.27
CA GLU A 187 -27.73 -63.33 -31.26
C GLU A 187 -28.04 -64.74 -30.75
N ASP A 188 -29.31 -64.97 -30.46
CA ASP A 188 -29.88 -66.30 -30.22
C ASP A 188 -29.76 -67.13 -31.51
N LYS A 189 -28.80 -68.06 -31.53
CA LYS A 189 -28.73 -69.10 -32.55
C LYS A 189 -29.73 -70.19 -32.20
N LYS A 190 -30.81 -70.24 -32.98
CA LYS A 190 -31.78 -71.33 -33.03
C LYS A 190 -31.19 -72.61 -33.59
#